data_AF-A0A8G1VTW4-F1
#
_entry.id   AF-A0A8G1VTW4-F1
#
_cell.length_a   1.000
_cell.length_b   1.000
_cell.length_c   1.000
_cell.angle_alpha   90.00
_cell.angle_beta   90.00
_cell.angle_gamma   90.00
#
_symmetry.space_group_name_H-M   'P 1'
#
loop_
_entity.id
_entity.type
_entity.pdbx_description
1 polymer ?
#
loop_
_entity_poly.entity_id
_entity_poly.type
_entity_poly.pdbx_seq_one_letter_code
_entity_poly.pdbx_strand_id
1 'polypeptide(L)'
;MSVPPEAYFETQARLTTWTDELEFLGYILCELIDADKLNERGYRCHQAADLPAIIDIIRLQLKDSNGRLATVMGEDQSKALRRLMTQAKRIRNDMAHHTTQNEHKLGNLEETKRSLCDLFEYAIKAVASERGISQITWSPCYHICKTYIEERGPLTVTIPLNEESLLLLRQRALQDHDISQKGLLYRRPKRKATEESRKKQRDDYEAAVTRRRQKQERDLAMRSSHLTRKLQNLEQRFRMSRELRSAQINVLADRMRAEQEMFHRQREEILQSGLLQPAGHEPILLITIFLAVSSPLWIPGALIYHMYNRFSV
;
A
#
# COMPACT_ATOMS: atom_id res chain seq x y z
N MET A 1 12.51 -25.85 -0.40
CA MET A 1 13.82 -26.30 0.09
C MET A 1 13.92 -25.89 1.56
N SER A 2 14.14 -26.84 2.47
CA SER A 2 14.30 -26.56 3.90
C SER A 2 15.67 -25.94 4.12
N VAL A 3 15.70 -24.73 4.71
CA VAL A 3 16.95 -24.08 5.09
C VAL A 3 17.46 -24.72 6.38
N PRO A 4 18.77 -25.04 6.49
CA PRO A 4 19.34 -25.61 7.69
C PRO A 4 19.09 -24.71 8.91
N PRO A 5 18.76 -25.27 10.09
CA PRO A 5 18.45 -24.50 11.29
C PRO A 5 19.52 -23.47 11.66
N GLU A 6 20.80 -23.80 11.45
CA GLU A 6 21.94 -22.91 11.75
C GLU A 6 21.88 -21.63 10.91
N ALA A 7 21.70 -21.77 9.59
CA ALA A 7 21.60 -20.63 8.67
C ALA A 7 20.35 -19.77 8.96
N TYR A 8 19.26 -20.40 9.40
CA TYR A 8 18.08 -19.68 9.86
C TYR A 8 18.38 -18.83 11.11
N PHE A 9 18.99 -19.42 12.14
CA PHE A 9 19.31 -18.71 13.37
C PHE A 9 20.32 -17.58 13.13
N GLU A 10 21.33 -17.81 12.29
CA GLU A 10 22.31 -16.79 11.92
C GLU A 10 21.65 -15.62 11.18
N THR A 11 20.78 -15.91 10.21
CA THR A 11 20.03 -14.88 9.47
C THR A 11 19.14 -14.07 10.42
N GLN A 12 18.42 -14.75 11.32
CA GLN A 12 17.56 -14.07 12.29
C GLN A 12 18.35 -13.23 13.29
N ALA A 13 19.51 -13.71 13.75
CA ALA A 13 20.40 -12.94 14.61
C ALA A 13 20.88 -11.66 13.90
N ARG A 14 21.31 -11.77 12.63
CA ARG A 14 21.71 -10.61 11.82
C ARG A 14 20.58 -9.60 11.67
N LEU A 15 19.38 -10.03 11.27
CA LEU A 15 18.22 -9.15 11.09
C LEU A 15 17.78 -8.47 12.39
N THR A 16 17.88 -9.18 13.52
CA THR A 16 17.61 -8.62 14.85
C THR A 16 18.61 -7.53 15.19
N THR A 17 19.91 -7.82 15.08
CA THR A 17 20.98 -6.84 15.32
C THR A 17 20.83 -5.61 14.42
N TRP A 18 20.56 -5.80 13.13
CA TRP A 18 20.37 -4.70 12.19
C TRP A 18 19.16 -3.82 12.54
N THR A 19 18.08 -4.44 12.98
CA THR A 19 16.89 -3.71 13.44
C THR A 19 17.22 -2.88 14.68
N ASP A 20 17.85 -3.47 15.68
CA ASP A 20 18.19 -2.79 16.93
C ASP A 20 19.16 -1.62 16.71
N GLU A 21 20.11 -1.75 15.80
CA GLU A 21 21.05 -0.69 15.44
C GLU A 21 20.35 0.47 14.71
N LEU A 22 19.43 0.17 13.80
CA LEU A 22 18.63 1.19 13.09
C LEU A 22 17.65 1.88 14.05
N GLU A 23 17.04 1.15 14.98
CA GLU A 23 16.15 1.71 15.99
C GLU A 23 16.93 2.59 16.98
N PHE A 24 18.13 2.18 17.39
CA PHE A 24 19.01 2.99 18.23
C PHE A 24 19.37 4.34 17.58
N LEU A 25 19.87 4.32 16.34
CA LEU A 25 20.22 5.55 15.62
C LEU A 25 18.97 6.39 15.33
N GLY A 26 17.88 5.72 14.92
CA GLY A 26 16.62 6.36 14.62
C GLY A 26 15.99 7.06 15.82
N TYR A 27 16.09 6.47 17.01
CA TYR A 27 15.71 7.09 18.28
C TYR A 27 16.49 8.40 18.51
N ILE A 28 17.82 8.35 18.43
CA ILE A 28 18.67 9.53 18.64
C ILE A 28 18.29 10.63 17.66
N LEU A 29 18.11 10.27 16.39
CA LEU A 29 17.74 11.24 15.37
C LEU A 29 16.36 11.86 15.66
N CYS A 30 15.36 11.05 16.04
CA CYS A 30 14.03 11.53 16.40
C CYS A 30 14.05 12.49 17.60
N GLU A 31 14.83 12.20 18.64
CA GLU A 31 15.03 13.11 19.78
C GLU A 31 15.61 14.47 19.36
N LEU A 32 16.54 14.45 18.41
CA LEU A 32 17.18 15.67 17.92
C LEU A 32 16.29 16.48 16.99
N ILE A 33 15.47 15.82 16.16
CA ILE A 33 14.66 16.52 15.16
C ILE A 33 13.25 16.87 15.65
N ASP A 34 12.62 15.98 16.42
CA ASP A 34 11.20 16.08 16.77
C ASP A 34 10.81 15.13 17.93
N ALA A 35 11.27 15.44 19.14
CA ALA A 35 10.93 14.68 20.34
C ALA A 35 9.41 14.72 20.67
N ASP A 36 8.73 15.81 20.32
CA ASP A 36 7.30 15.97 20.57
C ASP A 36 6.46 14.97 19.77
N LYS A 37 6.87 14.62 18.55
CA LYS A 37 6.19 13.57 17.78
C LYS A 37 6.26 12.19 18.42
N LEU A 38 7.30 11.90 19.21
CA LEU A 38 7.38 10.65 19.98
C LEU A 38 6.36 10.67 21.14
N ASN A 39 6.24 11.81 21.82
CA ASN A 39 5.21 12.04 22.84
C ASN A 39 3.78 11.94 22.27
N GLU A 40 3.50 12.58 21.15
CA GLU A 40 2.19 12.55 20.47
C GLU A 40 1.77 11.12 20.08
N ARG A 41 2.73 10.25 19.77
CA ARG A 41 2.49 8.83 19.47
C ARG A 41 2.32 7.96 20.72
N GLY A 42 2.41 8.55 21.91
CA GLY A 42 2.18 7.88 23.19
C GLY A 42 3.38 7.10 23.74
N TYR A 43 4.59 7.32 23.20
CA TYR A 43 5.79 6.69 23.73
C TYR A 43 6.20 7.35 25.04
N ARG A 44 5.92 6.71 26.18
CA ARG A 44 6.44 7.18 27.50
C ARG A 44 7.95 7.03 27.63
N CYS A 45 8.52 6.10 26.86
CA CYS A 45 9.95 5.93 26.70
C CYS A 45 10.22 5.99 25.19
N HIS A 46 10.84 7.07 24.74
CA HIS A 46 11.11 7.31 23.32
C HIS A 46 11.99 6.25 22.67
N GLN A 47 12.87 5.61 23.45
CA GLN A 47 13.72 4.49 23.01
C GLN A 47 12.93 3.22 22.64
N ALA A 48 11.67 3.12 23.07
CA ALA A 48 10.78 2.03 22.69
C ALA A 48 10.10 2.27 21.32
N ALA A 49 10.40 3.38 20.64
CA ALA A 49 9.93 3.62 19.29
C ALA A 49 10.52 2.58 18.33
N ASP A 50 9.63 1.89 17.63
CA ASP A 50 10.03 0.88 16.66
C ASP A 50 10.41 1.53 15.32
N LEU A 51 11.13 0.79 14.48
CA LEU A 51 11.60 1.29 13.20
C LEU A 51 10.47 1.89 12.32
N PRO A 52 9.26 1.29 12.23
CA PRO A 52 8.14 1.92 11.54
C PRO A 52 7.76 3.30 12.07
N ALA A 53 7.67 3.48 13.39
CA ALA A 53 7.33 4.78 13.97
C ALA A 53 8.41 5.82 13.70
N ILE A 54 9.68 5.46 13.88
CA ILE A 54 10.85 6.28 13.58
C ILE A 54 10.82 6.76 12.12
N ILE A 55 10.63 5.83 11.17
CA ILE A 55 10.61 6.16 9.74
C ILE A 55 9.49 7.16 9.43
N ASP A 56 8.32 7.00 10.03
CA ASP A 56 7.21 7.90 9.76
C ASP A 56 7.46 9.31 10.31
N ILE A 57 8.10 9.46 11.48
CA ILE A 57 8.50 10.75 12.05
C ILE A 57 9.53 11.43 11.15
N ILE A 58 10.60 10.72 10.80
CA ILE A 58 11.66 11.26 9.93
C ILE A 58 11.09 11.63 8.55
N ARG A 59 10.15 10.84 8.02
CA ARG A 59 9.51 11.13 6.74
C ARG A 59 8.68 12.42 6.77
N LEU A 60 8.05 12.76 7.89
CA LEU A 60 7.36 14.04 8.04
C LEU A 60 8.36 15.19 8.05
N GLN A 61 9.45 15.07 8.81
CA GLN A 61 10.54 16.05 8.85
C GLN A 61 11.20 16.27 7.48
N LEU A 62 11.36 15.23 6.66
CA LEU A 62 11.90 15.35 5.29
C LEU A 62 10.94 15.99 4.28
N LYS A 63 9.65 16.10 4.60
CA LYS A 63 8.67 16.80 3.76
C LYS A 63 8.56 18.27 4.12
N ASP A 64 8.89 18.62 5.36
CA ASP A 64 8.86 19.99 5.83
C ASP A 64 10.10 20.73 5.32
N SER A 65 9.90 21.74 4.47
CA SER A 65 10.99 22.58 3.95
C SER A 65 11.67 23.40 5.04
N ASN A 66 10.98 23.60 6.18
CA ASN A 66 11.51 24.27 7.37
C ASN A 66 11.89 23.26 8.46
N GLY A 67 11.82 21.96 8.17
CA GLY A 67 12.17 20.89 9.10
C GLY A 67 13.67 20.88 9.41
N ARG A 68 14.05 20.37 10.58
CA ARG A 68 15.46 20.37 11.03
C ARG A 68 16.38 19.54 10.15
N LEU A 69 15.84 18.55 9.43
CA LEU A 69 16.61 17.78 8.46
C LEU A 69 16.89 18.58 7.18
N ALA A 70 16.00 19.50 6.81
CA ALA A 70 16.16 20.31 5.60
C ALA A 70 17.30 21.34 5.75
N THR A 71 17.63 21.76 6.98
CA THR A 71 18.72 22.71 7.24
C THR A 71 20.10 22.07 7.17
N VAL A 72 20.21 20.75 7.38
CA VAL A 72 21.50 20.05 7.47
C VAL A 72 21.75 19.02 6.37
N MET A 73 20.71 18.62 5.62
CA MET A 73 20.84 17.65 4.53
C MET A 73 20.51 18.27 3.18
N GLY A 74 21.37 17.99 2.18
CA GLY A 74 21.08 18.34 0.80
C GLY A 74 19.91 17.54 0.21
N GLU A 75 19.39 17.98 -0.94
CA GLU A 75 18.27 17.32 -1.60
C GLU A 75 18.57 15.86 -1.96
N ASP A 76 19.77 15.59 -2.47
CA ASP A 76 20.21 14.23 -2.83
C ASP A 76 20.29 13.30 -1.62
N GLN A 77 20.84 13.79 -0.50
CA GLN A 77 20.91 13.04 0.76
C GLN A 77 19.51 12.77 1.32
N SER A 78 18.63 13.78 1.28
CA SER A 78 17.23 13.67 1.69
C SER A 78 16.47 12.64 0.84
N LYS A 79 16.73 12.60 -0.47
CA LYS A 79 16.15 11.63 -1.40
C LYS A 79 16.68 10.22 -1.14
N ALA A 80 17.99 10.08 -0.92
CA ALA A 80 18.62 8.81 -0.56
C ALA A 80 18.05 8.27 0.76
N LEU A 81 17.91 9.11 1.77
CA LEU A 81 17.35 8.75 3.07
C LEU A 81 15.91 8.23 2.94
N ARG A 82 15.03 8.93 2.20
CA ARG A 82 13.66 8.45 1.94
C ARG A 82 13.63 7.08 1.28
N ARG A 83 14.49 6.85 0.29
CA ARG A 83 14.59 5.57 -0.43
C ARG A 83 15.05 4.46 0.51
N LEU A 84 16.13 4.68 1.25
CA LEU A 84 16.73 3.69 2.15
C LEU A 84 15.81 3.34 3.32
N MET A 85 15.14 4.32 3.93
CA MET A 85 14.13 4.05 4.98
C MET A 85 12.99 3.15 4.47
N THR A 86 12.54 3.36 3.23
CA THR A 86 11.50 2.51 2.62
C THR A 86 11.99 1.07 2.45
N GLN A 87 13.26 0.88 2.11
CA GLN A 87 13.88 -0.44 2.00
C GLN A 87 14.12 -1.07 3.39
N ALA A 88 14.50 -0.29 4.40
CA ALA A 88 14.73 -0.76 5.76
C ALA A 88 13.46 -1.31 6.44
N LYS A 89 12.25 -0.88 6.02
CA LYS A 89 11.00 -1.53 6.44
C LYS A 89 10.99 -3.04 6.13
N ARG A 90 11.70 -3.47 5.07
CA ARG A 90 11.85 -4.89 4.73
C ARG A 90 12.67 -5.64 5.77
N ILE A 91 13.75 -5.05 6.29
CA ILE A 91 14.58 -5.64 7.35
C ILE A 91 13.71 -5.96 8.57
N ARG A 92 12.95 -4.98 9.07
CA ARG A 92 12.05 -5.17 10.23
C ARG A 92 10.96 -6.20 9.96
N ASN A 93 10.41 -6.21 8.75
CA ASN A 93 9.36 -7.13 8.34
C ASN A 93 9.88 -8.57 8.24
N ASP A 94 11.06 -8.77 7.65
CA ASP A 94 11.70 -10.08 7.52
C ASP A 94 12.13 -10.63 8.88
N MET A 95 12.58 -9.77 9.79
CA MET A 95 12.81 -10.10 11.19
C MET A 95 11.51 -10.52 11.90
N ALA A 96 10.42 -9.75 11.75
CA ALA A 96 9.15 -10.02 12.41
C ALA A 96 8.47 -11.31 11.96
N HIS A 97 8.56 -11.61 10.66
CA HIS A 97 7.88 -12.75 10.04
C HIS A 97 8.77 -13.98 9.92
N HIS A 98 10.00 -13.93 10.44
CA HIS A 98 10.98 -15.01 10.34
C HIS A 98 11.18 -15.49 8.89
N THR A 99 11.14 -14.55 7.94
CA THR A 99 11.19 -14.86 6.51
C THR A 99 12.57 -15.40 6.16
N THR A 100 12.61 -16.58 5.54
CA THR A 100 13.88 -17.17 5.09
C THR A 100 14.38 -16.45 3.85
N GLN A 101 15.55 -15.80 3.95
CA GLN A 101 16.17 -15.05 2.85
C GLN A 101 17.26 -15.89 2.17
N ASN A 102 17.50 -15.63 0.89
CA ASN A 102 18.69 -16.14 0.21
C ASN A 102 19.85 -15.14 0.37
N GLU A 103 21.08 -15.61 0.20
CA GLU A 103 22.31 -14.81 0.39
C GLU A 103 22.29 -13.50 -0.38
N HIS A 104 21.86 -13.51 -1.64
CA HIS A 104 21.79 -12.31 -2.46
C HIS A 104 20.84 -11.25 -1.88
N LYS A 105 19.64 -11.64 -1.40
CA LYS A 105 18.73 -10.69 -0.75
C LYS A 105 19.32 -10.20 0.57
N LEU A 106 19.98 -11.06 1.33
CA LEU A 106 20.60 -10.70 2.59
C LEU A 106 21.72 -9.68 2.38
N GLY A 107 22.54 -9.84 1.34
CA GLY A 107 23.55 -8.86 0.94
C GLY A 107 22.96 -7.49 0.59
N ASN A 108 21.86 -7.45 -0.17
CA ASN A 108 21.17 -6.18 -0.49
C ASN A 108 20.59 -5.49 0.76
N LEU A 109 20.08 -6.27 1.72
CA LEU A 109 19.58 -5.75 3.00
C LEU A 109 20.73 -5.21 3.85
N GLU A 110 21.88 -5.88 3.84
CA GLU A 110 23.09 -5.42 4.55
C GLU A 110 23.61 -4.10 3.98
N GLU A 111 23.66 -3.97 2.65
CA GLU A 111 24.06 -2.72 2.00
C GLU A 111 23.09 -1.58 2.31
N THR A 112 21.78 -1.88 2.29
CA THR A 112 20.73 -0.93 2.70
C THR A 112 20.94 -0.49 4.14
N LYS A 113 21.18 -1.44 5.05
CA LYS A 113 21.44 -1.17 6.46
C LYS A 113 22.66 -0.26 6.62
N ARG A 114 23.79 -0.61 6.01
CA ARG A 114 25.05 0.15 6.12
C ARG A 114 24.85 1.59 5.65
N SER A 115 24.30 1.77 4.46
CA SER A 115 24.03 3.08 3.87
C SER A 115 23.07 3.92 4.72
N LEU A 116 22.07 3.28 5.34
CA LEU A 116 21.13 3.98 6.22
C LEU A 116 21.77 4.36 7.56
N CYS A 117 22.61 3.50 8.13
CA CYS A 117 23.39 3.84 9.33
C CYS A 117 24.29 5.05 9.08
N ASP A 118 24.99 5.09 7.94
CA ASP A 118 25.87 6.21 7.59
C ASP A 118 25.10 7.53 7.47
N LEU A 119 23.93 7.50 6.81
CA LEU A 119 23.07 8.68 6.69
C LEU A 119 22.46 9.10 8.03
N PHE A 120 22.08 8.16 8.89
CA PHE A 120 21.60 8.48 10.23
C PHE A 120 22.71 9.09 11.08
N GLU A 121 23.91 8.50 11.12
CA GLU A 121 25.04 9.06 11.86
C GLU A 121 25.39 10.46 11.35
N TYR A 122 25.42 10.66 10.03
CA TYR A 122 25.64 11.98 9.44
C TYR A 122 24.58 12.98 9.89
N ALA A 123 23.29 12.64 9.75
CA ALA A 123 22.19 13.53 10.12
C ALA A 123 22.20 13.84 11.63
N ILE A 124 22.45 12.84 12.48
CA ILE A 124 22.56 13.01 13.92
C ILE A 124 23.67 14.01 14.26
N LYS A 125 24.87 13.81 13.72
CA LYS A 125 26.03 14.69 13.97
C LYS A 125 25.76 16.11 13.47
N ALA A 126 25.16 16.25 12.30
CA ALA A 126 24.88 17.55 11.71
C ALA A 126 23.81 18.32 12.51
N VAL A 127 22.69 17.68 12.87
CA VAL A 127 21.64 18.30 13.71
C VAL A 127 22.17 18.58 15.12
N ALA A 128 22.94 17.66 15.71
CA ALA A 128 23.52 17.86 17.04
C ALA A 128 24.46 19.08 17.08
N SER A 129 25.32 19.22 16.07
CA SER A 129 26.22 20.36 15.91
C SER A 129 25.45 21.66 15.73
N GLU A 130 24.44 21.69 14.84
CA GLU A 130 23.59 22.87 14.61
C GLU A 130 22.87 23.33 15.89
N ARG A 131 22.44 22.38 16.72
CA ARG A 131 21.75 22.66 17.99
C ARG A 131 22.66 22.85 19.19
N GLY A 132 23.98 22.69 19.03
CA GLY A 132 24.92 22.71 20.15
C GLY A 132 24.70 21.58 21.19
N ILE A 133 24.15 20.45 20.76
CA ILE A 133 23.91 19.28 21.63
C ILE A 133 25.13 18.35 21.53
N SER A 134 25.88 18.20 22.61
CA SER A 134 27.09 17.37 22.63
C SER A 134 26.83 15.91 22.99
N GLN A 135 25.71 15.61 23.65
CA GLN A 135 25.44 14.29 24.21
C GLN A 135 23.94 13.99 24.29
N ILE A 136 23.59 12.70 24.22
CA ILE A 136 22.23 12.23 24.42
C ILE A 136 22.17 11.07 25.41
N THR A 137 21.07 10.99 26.14
CA THR A 137 20.81 9.94 27.10
C THR A 137 20.24 8.69 26.41
N TRP A 138 20.79 7.52 26.70
CA TRP A 138 20.34 6.23 26.16
C TRP A 138 20.34 5.14 27.25
N SER A 139 19.37 4.21 27.23
CA SER A 139 19.31 3.08 28.16
C SER A 139 19.42 1.74 27.40
N PRO A 140 20.46 0.92 27.64
CA PRO A 140 20.60 -0.41 27.04
C PRO A 140 19.52 -1.41 27.46
N CYS A 141 18.73 -1.08 28.48
CA CYS A 141 17.93 -2.03 29.25
C CYS A 141 16.46 -1.64 29.37
N TYR A 142 15.87 -0.94 28.38
CA TYR A 142 14.48 -0.49 28.54
C TYR A 142 13.48 -1.66 28.67
N HIS A 143 13.82 -2.85 28.18
CA HIS A 143 12.99 -4.06 28.28
C HIS A 143 13.24 -4.92 29.54
N ILE A 144 14.21 -4.56 30.39
CA ILE A 144 14.57 -5.43 31.52
C ILE A 144 13.47 -5.37 32.60
N CYS A 145 13.13 -6.56 33.11
CA CYS A 145 12.10 -6.84 34.10
C CYS A 145 11.97 -5.77 35.19
N LYS A 146 10.71 -5.47 35.56
CA LYS A 146 10.30 -4.64 36.70
C LYS A 146 11.21 -4.76 37.93
N THR A 147 11.64 -5.98 38.26
CA THR A 147 12.52 -6.30 39.38
C THR A 147 13.92 -5.66 39.32
N TYR A 148 14.50 -5.45 38.14
CA TYR A 148 15.81 -4.78 38.01
C TYR A 148 15.68 -3.25 38.14
N ILE A 149 14.61 -2.70 37.57
CA ILE A 149 14.30 -1.26 37.60
C ILE A 149 13.98 -0.82 39.04
N GLU A 150 13.29 -1.65 39.81
CA GLU A 150 12.90 -1.37 41.20
C GLU A 150 14.10 -1.29 42.17
N GLU A 151 15.19 -2.03 41.94
CA GLU A 151 16.32 -2.08 42.88
C GLU A 151 17.45 -1.06 42.60
N ARG A 152 17.67 -0.68 41.33
CA ARG A 152 18.84 0.18 40.96
C ARG A 152 18.54 1.33 40.01
N GLY A 153 17.28 1.50 39.61
CA GLY A 153 16.89 2.48 38.59
C GLY A 153 17.32 2.06 37.17
N PRO A 154 16.79 2.73 36.13
CA PRO A 154 17.15 2.43 34.74
C PRO A 154 18.62 2.77 34.50
N LEU A 155 19.40 1.79 34.04
CA LEU A 155 20.77 2.05 33.62
C LEU A 155 20.74 3.02 32.45
N THR A 156 21.35 4.18 32.67
CA THR A 156 21.32 5.28 31.74
C THR A 156 22.75 5.62 31.38
N VAL A 157 23.05 5.59 30.09
CA VAL A 157 24.37 5.87 29.51
C VAL A 157 24.26 7.17 28.71
N THR A 158 25.25 8.03 28.87
CA THR A 158 25.37 9.26 28.09
C THR A 158 26.21 8.97 26.86
N ILE A 159 25.64 9.16 25.67
CA ILE A 159 26.30 8.93 24.39
C ILE A 159 26.79 10.26 23.84
N PRO A 160 28.11 10.48 23.71
CA PRO A 160 28.65 11.67 23.06
C PRO A 160 28.33 11.61 21.55
N LEU A 161 27.89 12.74 20.99
CA LEU A 161 27.47 12.83 19.59
C LEU A 161 28.60 13.26 18.65
N ASN A 162 29.69 13.82 19.18
CA ASN A 162 30.71 14.53 18.38
C ASN A 162 32.00 13.75 18.08
N GLU A 163 32.21 12.59 18.71
CA GLU A 163 33.52 11.93 18.73
C GLU A 163 33.61 10.80 17.70
N GLU A 164 32.96 9.66 18.00
CA GLU A 164 33.16 8.39 17.31
C GLU A 164 31.90 7.91 16.57
N SER A 165 31.93 6.72 15.99
CA SER A 165 30.71 6.07 15.49
C SER A 165 29.78 5.77 16.66
N LEU A 166 28.51 6.16 16.50
CA LEU A 166 27.49 5.94 17.52
C LEU A 166 27.23 4.46 17.73
N LEU A 167 27.36 3.64 16.68
CA LEU A 167 27.25 2.19 16.80
C LEU A 167 28.41 1.57 17.59
N LEU A 168 29.64 2.08 17.45
CA LEU A 168 30.77 1.62 18.27
C LEU A 168 30.59 1.99 19.74
N LEU A 169 30.10 3.19 20.02
CA LEU A 169 29.78 3.63 21.39
C LEU A 169 28.68 2.76 22.00
N ARG A 170 27.63 2.48 21.24
CA ARG A 170 26.57 1.53 21.63
C ARG A 170 27.16 0.16 21.95
N GLN A 171 28.02 -0.37 21.09
CA GLN A 171 28.61 -1.70 21.28
C GLN A 171 29.48 -1.76 22.54
N ARG A 172 30.32 -0.75 22.80
CA ARG A 172 31.10 -0.65 24.04
C ARG A 172 30.20 -0.58 25.27
N ALA A 173 29.18 0.28 25.25
CA ALA A 173 28.23 0.41 26.34
C ALA A 173 27.48 -0.92 26.62
N LEU A 174 27.13 -1.68 25.58
CA LEU A 174 26.51 -3.01 25.73
C LEU A 174 27.49 -4.04 26.31
N GLN A 175 28.76 -4.03 25.89
CA GLN A 175 29.79 -4.93 26.42
C GLN A 175 30.10 -4.65 27.89
N ASP A 176 30.30 -3.38 28.26
CA ASP A 176 30.54 -2.96 29.64
C ASP A 176 29.37 -3.36 30.54
N HIS A 177 28.15 -3.21 30.02
CA HIS A 177 26.95 -3.66 30.69
C HIS A 177 26.89 -5.18 30.88
N ASP A 178 27.20 -5.97 29.85
CA ASP A 178 27.21 -7.44 29.95
C ASP A 178 28.25 -7.93 30.97
N ILE A 179 29.40 -7.25 31.07
CA ILE A 179 30.44 -7.54 32.07
C ILE A 179 29.91 -7.22 33.48
N SER A 180 29.28 -6.05 33.65
CA SER A 180 28.66 -5.65 34.92
C SER A 180 27.55 -6.62 35.35
N GLN A 181 26.68 -7.03 34.42
CA GLN A 181 25.64 -8.03 34.68
C GLN A 181 26.22 -9.41 35.01
N LYS A 182 27.28 -9.87 34.32
CA LYS A 182 27.92 -11.16 34.63
C LYS A 182 28.50 -11.17 36.05
N GLY A 183 29.00 -10.04 36.55
CA GLY A 183 29.43 -9.89 37.94
C GLY A 183 28.27 -9.85 38.95
N LEU A 184 27.10 -9.35 38.54
CA LEU A 184 25.91 -9.21 39.38
C LEU A 184 24.99 -10.43 39.37
N LEU A 185 25.07 -11.26 38.32
CA LEU A 185 24.46 -12.58 38.26
C LEU A 185 25.28 -13.58 39.08
N TYR A 186 25.48 -13.28 40.38
CA TYR A 186 25.56 -14.33 41.38
C TYR A 186 24.22 -15.05 41.31
N ARG A 187 24.16 -16.10 40.46
CA ARG A 187 23.03 -17.01 40.40
C ARG A 187 22.80 -17.48 41.83
N ARG A 188 21.72 -17.00 42.46
CA ARG A 188 21.21 -17.65 43.67
C ARG A 188 21.22 -19.15 43.38
N PRO A 189 21.75 -19.98 44.29
CA PRO A 189 21.84 -21.41 44.05
C PRO A 189 20.48 -21.89 43.59
N LYS A 190 20.45 -22.47 42.38
CA LYS A 190 19.22 -22.84 41.67
C LYS A 190 18.50 -23.85 42.56
N ARG A 191 17.53 -23.40 43.37
CA ARG A 191 16.67 -24.30 44.14
C ARG A 191 15.96 -25.17 43.11
N LYS A 192 16.14 -26.50 43.20
CA LYS A 192 15.42 -27.44 42.35
C LYS A 192 13.93 -27.12 42.49
N ALA A 193 13.27 -26.85 41.37
CA ALA A 193 11.83 -26.61 41.37
C ALA A 193 11.13 -27.83 41.98
N THR A 194 10.35 -27.61 43.02
CA THR A 194 9.49 -28.61 43.65
C THR A 194 8.47 -29.15 42.63
N GLU A 195 8.03 -30.40 42.82
CA GLU A 195 7.07 -31.07 41.95
C GLU A 195 5.81 -30.20 41.71
N GLU A 196 5.34 -29.53 42.76
CA GLU A 196 4.21 -28.60 42.72
C GLU A 196 4.46 -27.37 41.85
N SER A 197 5.67 -26.80 41.90
CA SER A 197 6.04 -25.67 41.04
C SER A 197 6.09 -26.07 39.58
N ARG A 198 6.52 -27.30 39.26
CA ARG A 198 6.54 -27.80 37.88
C ARG A 198 5.13 -28.06 37.36
N LYS A 199 4.26 -28.62 38.22
CA LYS A 199 2.85 -28.83 37.89
C LYS A 199 2.14 -27.51 37.61
N LYS A 200 2.29 -26.52 38.50
CA LYS A 200 1.72 -25.18 38.30
C LYS A 200 2.21 -24.52 37.01
N GLN A 201 3.49 -24.63 36.69
CA GLN A 201 4.06 -24.05 35.47
C GLN A 201 3.53 -24.73 34.20
N ARG A 202 3.26 -26.05 34.26
CA ARG A 202 2.61 -26.79 33.18
C ARG A 202 1.15 -26.38 33.01
N ASP A 203 0.41 -26.25 34.11
CA ASP A 203 -0.99 -25.80 34.10
C ASP A 203 -1.10 -24.37 33.54
N ASP A 204 -0.19 -23.46 33.96
CA ASP A 204 -0.11 -22.09 33.45
C ASP A 204 0.20 -22.06 31.94
N TYR A 205 1.09 -22.94 31.49
CA TYR A 205 1.41 -23.08 30.06
C TYR A 205 0.21 -23.58 29.25
N GLU A 206 -0.48 -24.62 29.72
CA GLU A 206 -1.68 -25.15 29.07
C GLU A 206 -2.82 -24.10 29.05
N ALA A 207 -2.96 -23.33 30.13
CA ALA A 207 -3.88 -22.19 30.21
C ALA A 207 -3.51 -21.03 29.27
N ALA A 208 -2.21 -20.80 29.02
CA ALA A 208 -1.74 -19.80 28.07
C ALA A 208 -1.98 -20.23 26.62
N VAL A 209 -1.74 -21.50 26.29
CA VAL A 209 -1.99 -22.07 24.96
C VAL A 209 -3.48 -22.03 24.62
N THR A 210 -4.35 -22.41 25.55
CA THR A 210 -5.81 -22.33 25.37
C THR A 210 -6.29 -20.90 25.17
N ARG A 211 -5.80 -19.93 25.97
CA ARG A 211 -6.09 -18.51 25.78
C ARG A 211 -5.65 -18.00 24.41
N ARG A 212 -4.47 -18.42 23.92
CA ARG A 212 -3.97 -18.05 22.60
C ARG A 212 -4.86 -18.59 21.48
N ARG A 213 -5.32 -19.84 21.59
CA ARG A 213 -6.23 -20.46 20.62
C ARG A 213 -7.59 -19.75 20.57
N GLN A 214 -8.18 -19.47 21.73
CA GLN A 214 -9.44 -18.72 21.82
C GLN A 214 -9.32 -17.31 21.22
N LYS A 215 -8.18 -16.63 21.42
CA LYS A 215 -7.93 -15.33 20.81
C LYS A 215 -7.87 -15.44 19.27
N GLN A 216 -7.18 -16.45 18.73
CA GLN A 216 -7.13 -16.69 17.29
C GLN A 216 -8.52 -16.95 16.69
N GLU A 217 -9.37 -17.75 17.36
CA GLU A 217 -10.73 -18.02 16.93
C GLU A 217 -11.60 -16.75 16.93
N ARG A 218 -11.49 -15.91 17.97
CA ARG A 218 -12.18 -14.60 18.03
C ARG A 218 -11.72 -13.66 16.92
N ASP A 219 -10.41 -13.58 16.68
CA ASP A 219 -9.86 -12.73 15.62
C ASP A 219 -10.31 -13.21 14.23
N LEU A 220 -10.39 -14.52 14.01
CA LEU A 220 -10.94 -15.10 12.78
C LEU A 220 -12.43 -14.78 12.60
N ALA A 221 -13.24 -14.89 13.67
CA ALA A 221 -14.66 -14.54 13.64
C ALA A 221 -14.90 -13.03 13.43
N MET A 222 -14.07 -12.17 14.00
CA MET A 222 -14.12 -10.73 13.74
C MET A 222 -13.76 -10.39 12.29
N ARG A 223 -12.75 -11.07 11.72
CA ARG A 223 -12.38 -10.89 10.31
C ARG A 223 -13.48 -11.36 9.37
N SER A 224 -14.10 -12.51 9.62
CA SER A 224 -15.18 -13.02 8.78
C SER A 224 -16.41 -12.10 8.83
N SER A 225 -16.86 -11.69 10.01
CA SER A 225 -17.98 -10.75 10.16
C SER A 225 -17.72 -9.41 9.48
N HIS A 226 -16.50 -8.88 9.60
CA HIS A 226 -16.11 -7.65 8.92
C HIS A 226 -16.11 -7.78 7.38
N LEU A 227 -15.64 -8.92 6.84
CA LEU A 227 -15.70 -9.22 5.41
C LEU A 227 -17.15 -9.31 4.91
N THR A 228 -18.02 -10.00 5.66
CA THR A 228 -19.46 -10.09 5.33
C THR A 228 -20.10 -8.70 5.26
N ARG A 229 -19.82 -7.83 6.24
CA ARG A 229 -20.33 -6.45 6.24
C ARG A 229 -19.83 -5.64 5.05
N LYS A 230 -18.56 -5.82 4.65
CA LYS A 230 -18.01 -5.18 3.45
C LYS A 230 -18.70 -5.65 2.18
N LEU A 231 -18.97 -6.95 2.06
CA LEU A 231 -19.69 -7.52 0.91
C LEU A 231 -21.11 -6.99 0.83
N GLN A 232 -21.84 -6.94 1.95
CA GLN A 232 -23.20 -6.37 2.01
C GLN A 232 -23.21 -4.90 1.56
N ASN A 233 -22.26 -4.09 2.04
CA ASN A 233 -22.16 -2.68 1.62
C ASN A 233 -21.86 -2.54 0.12
N LEU A 234 -21.02 -3.41 -0.44
CA LEU A 234 -20.70 -3.41 -1.86
C LEU A 234 -21.93 -3.79 -2.69
N GLU A 235 -22.66 -4.82 -2.27
CA GLU A 235 -23.90 -5.25 -2.93
C GLU A 235 -24.96 -4.14 -2.89
N GLN A 236 -25.15 -3.49 -1.74
CA GLN A 236 -26.08 -2.37 -1.62
C GLN A 236 -25.70 -1.21 -2.56
N ARG A 237 -24.41 -0.84 -2.63
CA ARG A 237 -23.93 0.19 -3.57
C ARG A 237 -24.16 -0.20 -5.02
N PHE A 238 -23.93 -1.46 -5.37
CA PHE A 238 -24.18 -1.96 -6.72
C PHE A 238 -25.67 -1.88 -7.08
N ARG A 239 -26.56 -2.30 -6.16
CA ARG A 239 -28.02 -2.19 -6.36
C ARG A 239 -28.45 -0.74 -6.56
N MET A 240 -28.04 0.18 -5.70
CA MET A 240 -28.35 1.61 -5.85
C MET A 240 -27.82 2.19 -7.17
N SER A 241 -26.59 1.85 -7.56
CA SER A 241 -26.04 2.32 -8.84
C SER A 241 -26.81 1.76 -10.03
N ARG A 242 -27.28 0.52 -9.95
CA ARG A 242 -28.09 -0.10 -11.01
C ARG A 242 -29.45 0.58 -11.12
N GLU A 243 -30.10 0.86 -10.00
CA GLU A 243 -31.37 1.60 -9.95
C GLU A 243 -31.23 3.00 -10.56
N LEU A 244 -30.20 3.77 -10.16
CA LEU A 244 -29.92 5.08 -10.73
C LEU A 244 -29.70 5.03 -12.25
N ARG A 245 -28.91 4.07 -12.75
CA ARG A 245 -28.70 3.90 -14.19
C ARG A 245 -29.99 3.52 -14.92
N SER A 246 -30.81 2.65 -14.34
CA SER A 246 -32.11 2.31 -14.93
C SER A 246 -33.04 3.52 -15.01
N ALA A 247 -33.06 4.37 -13.97
CA ALA A 247 -33.83 5.61 -13.99
C ALA A 247 -33.34 6.58 -15.09
N GLN A 248 -32.01 6.71 -15.26
CA GLN A 248 -31.44 7.53 -16.34
C GLN A 248 -31.83 7.02 -17.74
N ILE A 249 -31.80 5.69 -17.95
CA ILE A 249 -32.22 5.07 -19.21
C ILE A 249 -33.70 5.34 -19.48
N ASN A 250 -34.56 5.24 -18.45
CA ASN A 250 -35.98 5.52 -18.61
C ASN A 250 -36.22 6.99 -19.00
N VAL A 251 -35.55 7.94 -18.35
CA VAL A 251 -35.62 9.37 -18.72
C VAL A 251 -35.18 9.61 -20.17
N LEU A 252 -34.11 8.93 -20.61
CA LEU A 252 -33.65 9.03 -22.00
C LEU A 252 -34.67 8.44 -22.98
N ALA A 253 -35.25 7.28 -22.66
CA ALA A 253 -36.27 6.64 -23.47
C ALA A 253 -37.54 7.52 -23.59
N ASP A 254 -37.92 8.23 -22.54
CA ASP A 254 -39.04 9.17 -22.56
C ASP A 254 -38.74 10.38 -23.44
N ARG A 255 -37.51 10.92 -23.38
CA ARG A 255 -37.08 12.00 -24.27
C ARG A 255 -37.08 11.58 -25.74
N MET A 256 -36.55 10.39 -26.05
CA MET A 256 -36.55 9.86 -27.41
C MET A 256 -37.97 9.68 -27.95
N ARG A 257 -38.90 9.21 -27.11
CA ARG A 257 -40.32 9.11 -27.50
C ARG A 257 -40.93 10.49 -27.80
N ALA A 258 -40.68 11.48 -26.96
CA ALA A 258 -41.16 12.85 -27.19
C ALA A 258 -40.57 13.47 -28.47
N GLU A 259 -39.28 13.28 -28.74
CA GLU A 259 -38.63 13.72 -29.98
C GLU A 259 -39.24 13.03 -31.20
N GLN A 260 -39.53 11.73 -31.10
CA GLN A 260 -40.17 10.97 -32.17
C GLN A 260 -41.61 11.46 -32.44
N GLU A 261 -42.39 11.73 -31.40
CA GLU A 261 -43.72 12.34 -31.55
C GLU A 261 -43.65 13.73 -32.20
N MET A 262 -42.69 14.57 -31.78
CA MET A 262 -42.45 15.88 -32.38
C MET A 262 -42.08 15.77 -33.86
N PHE A 263 -41.21 14.83 -34.22
CA PHE A 263 -40.85 14.56 -35.61
C PHE A 263 -42.07 14.13 -36.43
N HIS A 264 -42.92 13.23 -35.89
CA HIS A 264 -44.14 12.81 -36.57
C HIS A 264 -45.12 13.97 -36.76
N ARG A 265 -45.32 14.83 -35.75
CA ARG A 265 -46.16 16.04 -35.88
C ARG A 265 -45.61 17.01 -36.90
N GLN A 266 -44.31 17.32 -36.86
CA GLN A 266 -43.67 18.20 -37.86
C GLN A 266 -43.78 17.63 -39.27
N ARG A 267 -43.65 16.31 -39.42
CA ARG A 267 -43.84 15.63 -40.71
C ARG A 267 -45.28 15.75 -41.19
N GLU A 268 -46.27 15.55 -40.32
CA GLU A 268 -47.69 15.74 -40.65
C GLU A 268 -48.00 17.19 -41.02
N GLU A 269 -47.47 18.17 -40.28
CA GLU A 269 -47.59 19.60 -40.59
C GLU A 269 -46.93 19.95 -41.93
N ILE A 270 -45.75 19.41 -42.26
CA ILE A 270 -45.12 19.58 -43.57
C ILE A 270 -45.96 18.94 -44.68
N LEU A 271 -46.53 17.76 -44.45
CA LEU A 271 -47.41 17.10 -45.42
C LEU A 271 -48.74 17.86 -45.61
N GLN A 272 -49.25 18.54 -44.59
CA GLN A 272 -50.48 19.34 -44.66
C GLN A 272 -50.23 20.76 -45.22
N SER A 273 -49.09 21.38 -44.90
CA SER A 273 -48.63 22.69 -45.41
C SER A 273 -48.00 22.59 -46.80
N GLY A 274 -47.56 21.39 -47.17
CA GLY A 274 -47.06 21.02 -48.49
C GLY A 274 -48.20 20.86 -49.47
N LEU A 275 -48.40 21.90 -50.27
CA LEU A 275 -48.91 21.88 -51.63
C LEU A 275 -48.07 20.95 -52.53
N LEU A 276 -47.97 19.67 -52.18
CA LEU A 276 -47.52 18.58 -53.04
C LEU A 276 -48.76 17.84 -53.54
N GLN A 277 -49.55 18.57 -54.35
CA GLN A 277 -50.22 17.92 -55.46
C GLN A 277 -49.16 17.10 -56.22
N PRO A 278 -49.44 15.86 -56.63
CA PRO A 278 -48.54 15.13 -57.51
C PRO A 278 -48.48 15.87 -58.84
N ALA A 279 -47.49 16.76 -58.99
CA ALA A 279 -47.19 17.46 -60.23
C ALA A 279 -46.72 16.40 -61.22
N GLY A 280 -47.67 15.97 -62.05
CA GLY A 280 -47.65 14.68 -62.70
C GLY A 280 -46.65 14.58 -63.82
N HIS A 281 -45.76 13.59 -63.74
CA HIS A 281 -45.06 12.98 -64.87
C HIS A 281 -45.15 11.43 -64.88
N GLU A 282 -45.96 10.83 -64.01
CA GLU A 282 -46.19 9.38 -63.93
C GLU A 282 -46.92 8.78 -65.16
N PRO A 283 -47.99 9.39 -65.74
CA PRO A 283 -48.65 8.79 -66.90
C PRO A 283 -47.83 8.91 -68.19
N ILE A 284 -46.96 9.92 -68.30
CA ILE A 284 -46.09 10.11 -69.47
C ILE A 284 -45.00 9.03 -69.49
N LEU A 285 -44.44 8.69 -68.33
CA LEU A 285 -43.42 7.64 -68.17
C LEU A 285 -43.97 6.25 -68.54
N LEU A 286 -45.18 5.92 -68.07
CA LEU A 286 -45.86 4.66 -68.42
C LEU A 286 -46.18 4.57 -69.92
N ILE A 287 -46.65 5.65 -70.55
CA ILE A 287 -46.90 5.69 -72.00
C ILE A 287 -45.59 5.51 -72.78
N THR A 288 -44.49 6.18 -72.39
CA THR A 288 -43.19 6.01 -73.06
C THR A 288 -42.61 4.60 -72.90
N ILE A 289 -42.78 3.95 -71.75
CA ILE A 289 -42.34 2.56 -71.54
C ILE A 289 -43.18 1.61 -72.39
N PHE A 290 -44.50 1.77 -72.46
CA PHE A 290 -45.35 0.97 -73.35
C PHE A 290 -44.99 1.15 -74.82
N LEU A 291 -44.67 2.38 -75.26
CA LEU A 291 -44.25 2.66 -76.62
C LEU A 291 -42.86 2.05 -76.93
N ALA A 292 -41.92 2.13 -76.00
CA ALA A 292 -40.57 1.57 -76.13
C ALA A 292 -40.55 0.04 -76.10
N VAL A 293 -41.43 -0.61 -75.33
CA VAL A 293 -41.53 -2.08 -75.26
C VAL A 293 -42.32 -2.66 -76.44
N SER A 294 -43.30 -1.93 -76.97
CA SER A 294 -44.05 -2.38 -78.15
C SER A 294 -43.31 -2.11 -79.47
N SER A 295 -42.50 -1.04 -79.56
CA SER A 295 -41.72 -0.66 -80.76
C SER A 295 -40.93 -1.81 -81.43
N PRO A 296 -40.22 -2.70 -80.70
CA PRO A 296 -39.46 -3.81 -81.28
C PRO A 296 -40.34 -4.93 -81.83
N LEU A 297 -41.64 -4.99 -81.48
CA LEU A 297 -42.58 -5.99 -82.00
C LEU A 297 -43.20 -5.56 -83.34
N TRP A 298 -43.28 -4.26 -83.61
CA TRP A 298 -43.79 -3.73 -84.87
C TRP A 298 -42.78 -3.89 -86.02
N ILE A 299 -41.49 -3.89 -85.74
CA ILE A 299 -40.44 -3.97 -86.77
C ILE A 299 -40.41 -5.35 -87.47
N PRO A 300 -40.46 -6.50 -86.77
CA PRO A 300 -40.61 -7.81 -87.39
C PRO A 300 -41.96 -7.94 -88.10
N GLY A 301 -43.04 -7.45 -87.50
CA GLY A 301 -44.39 -7.49 -88.10
C GLY A 301 -44.46 -6.73 -89.43
N ALA A 302 -43.88 -5.53 -89.51
CA ALA A 302 -43.81 -4.72 -90.72
C ALA A 302 -42.88 -5.34 -91.78
N LEU A 303 -41.76 -5.97 -91.38
CA LEU A 303 -40.87 -6.69 -92.28
C LEU A 303 -41.55 -7.95 -92.86
N ILE A 304 -42.24 -8.73 -92.03
CA ILE A 304 -43.01 -9.89 -92.48
C ILE A 304 -44.14 -9.45 -93.41
N TYR A 305 -44.87 -8.40 -93.07
CA TYR A 305 -45.93 -7.84 -93.92
C TYR A 305 -45.39 -7.31 -95.27
N HIS A 306 -44.26 -6.60 -95.27
CA HIS A 306 -43.62 -6.14 -96.51
C HIS A 306 -43.05 -7.29 -97.35
N MET A 307 -42.51 -8.34 -96.72
CA MET A 307 -42.10 -9.54 -97.44
C MET A 307 -43.31 -10.28 -98.01
N TYR A 308 -44.39 -10.43 -97.26
CA TYR A 308 -45.61 -11.11 -97.70
C TYR A 308 -46.26 -10.40 -98.89
N ASN A 309 -46.44 -9.07 -98.82
CA ASN A 309 -46.98 -8.29 -99.94
C ASN A 309 -46.05 -8.21 -101.16
N ARG A 310 -44.74 -8.41 -101.00
CA ARG A 310 -43.79 -8.43 -102.13
C ARG A 310 -43.74 -9.78 -102.84
N PHE A 311 -44.21 -10.84 -102.19
CA PHE A 311 -44.30 -12.20 -102.75
C PHE A 311 -45.73 -12.68 -103.03
N SER A 312 -46.76 -11.88 -102.75
CA SER A 312 -48.13 -12.08 -103.24
C SER A 312 -48.42 -11.16 -104.44
N VAL A 313 -47.84 -11.51 -105.59
CA VAL A 313 -48.45 -11.28 -106.90
C VAL A 313 -49.14 -12.57 -107.30
#